data_AF-A0A4W6G0N6-F1
#
_entry.id   AF-A0A4W6G0N6-F1
#
_cell.length_a   1.000
_cell.length_b   1.000
_cell.length_c   1.000
_cell.angle_alpha   90.00
_cell.angle_beta   90.00
_cell.angle_gamma   90.00
#
_symmetry.space_group_name_H-M   'P 1'
#
loop_
_entity.id
_entity.type
_entity.pdbx_description
1 polymer ?
#
loop_
_entity_poly.entity_id
_entity_poly.type
_entity_poly.pdbx_seq_one_letter_code
_entity_poly.pdbx_strand_id
1 'polypeptide(L)'
;MCVHFSDKKLKRDGKPKKAKQEDHLKHIPFRLREIMKSKERMKKAISPKGKPEDSQDGDIPVPHFKRGKGESERAYLQRMENATKHVLFLTKNQLDRKPELDADKQERPADRGKSEKKKEYDKVRLQRLQQKKLNRQEAMMEKEMFVDHVPFGEVSMAPPSLSAKPKKAQVKSQKASKELLLNSLLGHTVGSTTKPSMARQRIMEEERERAVEAYRHLKKQKQQQHEARTASLEKLKNLQ
;
A
#
# COMPACT_ATOMS: atom_id res chain seq x y z
N MET A 1 -6.69 75.64 -28.56
CA MET A 1 -7.02 74.90 -27.33
C MET A 1 -7.97 73.77 -27.69
N CYS A 2 -7.64 72.57 -27.20
CA CYS A 2 -8.43 71.34 -27.08
C CYS A 2 -9.15 70.74 -28.30
N VAL A 3 -8.60 69.59 -28.71
CA VAL A 3 -9.13 68.63 -29.67
C VAL A 3 -10.24 67.82 -28.98
N HIS A 4 -11.44 67.77 -29.54
CA HIS A 4 -12.48 66.84 -29.12
C HIS A 4 -12.73 65.81 -30.23
N PHE A 5 -12.02 64.68 -30.12
CA PHE A 5 -12.45 63.43 -30.75
C PHE A 5 -13.70 62.95 -30.02
N SER A 6 -14.84 62.89 -30.71
CA SER A 6 -16.03 62.22 -30.20
C SER A 6 -16.15 60.85 -30.88
N ASP A 7 -16.18 59.84 -30.03
CA ASP A 7 -16.08 58.43 -30.38
C ASP A 7 -17.26 57.92 -31.21
N LYS A 8 -16.92 57.25 -32.31
CA LYS A 8 -17.84 56.44 -33.12
C LYS A 8 -18.37 55.28 -32.28
N LYS A 9 -19.66 55.30 -31.96
CA LYS A 9 -20.35 54.19 -31.29
C LYS A 9 -20.47 52.98 -32.23
N LEU A 10 -19.65 51.95 -31.99
CA LEU A 10 -19.87 50.61 -32.52
C LEU A 10 -21.10 50.01 -31.84
N LYS A 11 -22.21 49.90 -32.59
CA LYS A 11 -23.31 49.00 -32.23
C LYS A 11 -22.82 47.57 -32.42
N ARG A 12 -22.60 46.86 -31.32
CA ARG A 12 -22.36 45.42 -31.32
C ARG A 12 -23.67 44.73 -30.96
N ASP A 13 -24.36 44.24 -31.99
CA ASP A 13 -25.40 43.24 -31.85
C ASP A 13 -24.84 41.96 -31.23
N GLY A 14 -25.65 41.29 -30.42
CA GLY A 14 -25.38 39.94 -29.95
C GLY A 14 -25.46 39.77 -28.44
N LYS A 15 -26.68 39.70 -27.89
CA LYS A 15 -26.90 38.86 -26.69
C LYS A 15 -26.53 37.43 -27.11
N PRO A 16 -25.59 36.73 -26.46
CA PRO A 16 -25.56 35.29 -26.60
C PRO A 16 -26.86 34.78 -25.98
N LYS A 17 -27.79 34.32 -26.84
CA LYS A 17 -28.88 33.44 -26.41
C LYS A 17 -28.23 32.36 -25.55
N LYS A 18 -28.71 32.15 -24.33
CA LYS A 18 -28.28 31.05 -23.46
C LYS A 18 -28.49 29.74 -24.22
N ALA A 19 -27.49 29.33 -24.95
CA ALA A 19 -27.53 28.13 -25.75
C ALA A 19 -27.52 26.96 -24.78
N LYS A 20 -28.63 26.21 -24.76
CA LYS A 20 -28.66 24.76 -24.49
C LYS A 20 -27.95 24.28 -23.21
N GLN A 21 -28.02 25.01 -22.08
CA GLN A 21 -27.53 24.48 -20.80
C GLN A 21 -28.23 23.17 -20.39
N GLU A 22 -29.48 22.96 -20.85
CA GLU A 22 -30.24 21.75 -20.58
C GLU A 22 -29.74 20.50 -21.33
N ASP A 23 -29.08 20.65 -22.48
CA ASP A 23 -28.68 19.50 -23.30
C ASP A 23 -27.41 18.81 -22.76
N HIS A 24 -26.52 19.57 -22.13
CA HIS A 24 -25.34 19.00 -21.46
C HIS A 24 -25.71 18.24 -20.18
N LEU A 25 -26.73 18.70 -19.46
CA LEU A 25 -27.23 18.02 -18.25
C LEU A 25 -27.82 16.64 -18.56
N LYS A 26 -28.39 16.44 -19.76
CA LYS A 26 -28.96 15.16 -20.20
C LYS A 26 -27.90 14.07 -20.41
N HIS A 27 -26.69 14.45 -20.82
CA HIS A 27 -25.55 13.54 -21.03
C HIS A 27 -24.77 13.22 -19.75
N ILE A 28 -25.01 13.97 -18.67
CA ILE A 28 -24.39 13.75 -17.36
C ILE A 28 -25.16 12.64 -16.60
N PRO A 29 -24.45 11.68 -15.96
CA PRO A 29 -25.06 10.66 -15.13
C PRO A 29 -26.01 11.23 -14.07
N PHE A 30 -27.13 10.54 -13.84
CA PHE A 30 -28.25 11.02 -13.00
C PHE A 30 -27.80 11.50 -11.61
N ARG A 31 -26.94 10.72 -10.94
CA ARG A 31 -26.41 11.04 -9.61
C ARG A 31 -25.67 12.38 -9.59
N LEU A 32 -24.85 12.65 -10.62
CA LEU A 32 -24.08 13.88 -10.70
C LEU A 32 -24.97 15.08 -11.04
N ARG A 33 -25.95 14.89 -11.93
CA ARG A 33 -26.98 15.89 -12.24
C ARG A 33 -27.75 16.34 -11.00
N GLU A 34 -28.14 15.39 -10.15
CA GLU A 34 -28.88 15.65 -8.93
C GLU A 34 -28.04 16.41 -7.88
N ILE A 35 -26.77 16.01 -7.72
CA ILE A 35 -25.81 16.71 -6.85
C ILE A 35 -25.58 18.15 -7.33
N MET A 36 -25.38 18.37 -8.63
CA MET A 36 -25.20 19.71 -9.19
C MET A 36 -26.43 20.60 -8.96
N LYS A 37 -27.65 20.07 -9.21
CA LYS A 37 -28.90 20.79 -8.94
C LYS A 37 -29.09 21.12 -7.46
N SER A 38 -28.77 20.19 -6.56
CA SER A 38 -28.84 20.41 -5.11
C SER A 38 -27.86 21.51 -4.67
N LYS A 39 -26.63 21.48 -5.19
CA LYS A 39 -25.59 22.48 -4.92
C LYS A 39 -25.99 23.88 -5.40
N GLU A 40 -26.63 24.01 -6.55
CA GLU A 40 -27.13 25.30 -7.04
C GLU A 40 -28.28 25.86 -6.17
N ARG A 41 -29.18 25.00 -5.69
CA ARG A 41 -30.26 25.41 -4.76
C ARG A 41 -29.69 25.91 -3.44
N MET A 42 -28.69 25.23 -2.90
CA MET A 42 -27.97 25.64 -1.70
C MET A 42 -27.25 26.98 -1.92
N LYS A 43 -26.54 27.15 -3.05
CA LYS A 43 -25.79 28.38 -3.36
C LYS A 43 -26.70 29.61 -3.46
N LYS A 44 -27.90 29.48 -4.01
CA LYS A 44 -28.88 30.58 -4.09
C LYS A 44 -29.52 30.94 -2.74
N ALA A 45 -29.57 30.01 -1.79
CA ALA A 45 -30.12 30.25 -0.47
C ALA A 45 -29.15 30.99 0.48
N ILE A 46 -27.85 31.01 0.18
CA ILE A 46 -26.78 31.48 1.09
C ILE A 46 -26.31 32.92 0.78
N SER A 47 -26.93 33.67 -0.15
CA SER A 47 -26.54 35.07 -0.41
C SER A 47 -27.47 36.10 0.26
N PRO A 48 -27.25 36.49 1.54
CA PRO A 48 -27.84 37.71 2.08
C PRO A 48 -27.05 38.92 1.58
N LYS A 49 -27.76 39.97 1.16
CA LYS A 49 -27.19 41.31 0.95
C LYS A 49 -26.94 41.95 2.32
N GLY A 50 -25.71 41.92 2.81
CA GLY A 50 -25.30 42.62 4.03
C GLY A 50 -23.77 42.72 4.09
N LYS A 51 -23.24 43.92 4.34
CA LYS A 51 -21.80 44.16 4.46
C LYS A 51 -21.26 43.46 5.72
N PRO A 52 -20.14 42.73 5.67
CA PRO A 52 -19.49 42.23 6.87
C PRO A 52 -18.62 43.34 7.46
N GLU A 53 -18.79 43.63 8.74
CA GLU A 53 -17.79 44.35 9.54
C GLU A 53 -16.67 43.39 9.93
N ASP A 54 -15.45 43.93 9.88
CA ASP A 54 -14.14 43.44 10.32
C ASP A 54 -14.14 42.23 11.26
N SER A 55 -14.36 41.05 10.68
CA SER A 55 -14.03 39.78 11.32
C SER A 55 -12.68 39.34 10.75
N GLN A 56 -11.66 39.29 11.60
CA GLN A 56 -10.36 38.72 11.20
C GLN A 56 -10.59 37.32 10.62
N ASP A 57 -9.90 37.02 9.51
CA ASP A 57 -10.11 35.81 8.73
C ASP A 57 -10.09 34.56 9.64
N GLY A 58 -11.28 33.99 9.86
CA GLY A 58 -11.47 32.72 10.57
C GLY A 58 -12.29 32.76 11.86
N ASP A 59 -12.71 33.93 12.36
CA ASP A 59 -13.54 33.98 13.58
C ASP A 59 -15.04 33.77 13.28
N ILE A 60 -15.74 33.00 14.14
CA ILE A 60 -17.17 32.72 13.93
C ILE A 60 -17.98 33.93 14.41
N PRO A 61 -18.81 34.53 13.54
CA PRO A 61 -19.62 35.68 13.93
C PRO A 61 -20.60 35.28 15.03
N VAL A 62 -20.56 36.01 16.15
CA VAL A 62 -21.46 35.78 17.29
C VAL A 62 -22.80 36.49 17.05
N PRO A 63 -23.92 35.77 16.86
CA PRO A 63 -25.21 36.40 16.59
C PRO A 63 -25.78 37.05 17.86
N HIS A 64 -26.21 38.31 17.76
CA HIS A 64 -26.94 38.98 18.83
C HIS A 64 -28.45 38.69 18.72
N PHE A 65 -28.99 37.92 19.67
CA PHE A 65 -30.41 37.57 19.68
C PHE A 65 -31.23 38.60 20.44
N LYS A 66 -32.03 39.38 19.69
CA LYS A 66 -33.12 40.20 20.22
C LYS A 66 -34.40 39.89 19.44
N ARG A 67 -35.53 39.80 20.15
CA ARG A 67 -36.85 39.58 19.53
C ARG A 67 -37.27 40.81 18.72
N GLY A 68 -37.68 40.59 17.48
CA GLY A 68 -38.11 41.67 16.59
C GLY A 68 -39.44 42.29 17.02
N LYS A 69 -39.66 43.59 16.72
CA LYS A 69 -40.98 44.22 16.88
C LYS A 69 -41.95 43.56 15.89
N GLY A 70 -42.88 42.74 16.39
CA GLY A 70 -43.84 41.97 15.58
C GLY A 70 -43.50 40.48 15.39
N GLU A 71 -42.40 40.01 15.94
CA GLU A 71 -42.06 38.58 15.93
C GLU A 71 -42.82 37.82 17.02
N SER A 72 -43.45 36.70 16.64
CA SER A 72 -44.04 35.77 17.59
C SER A 72 -42.93 35.03 18.36
N GLU A 73 -43.21 34.65 19.60
CA GLU A 73 -42.24 33.96 20.46
C GLU A 73 -41.68 32.69 19.80
N ARG A 74 -42.55 31.91 19.14
CA ARG A 74 -42.16 30.69 18.43
C ARG A 74 -41.20 30.96 17.27
N ALA A 75 -41.43 32.02 16.50
CA ALA A 75 -40.55 32.40 15.39
C ALA A 75 -39.17 32.85 15.90
N TYR A 76 -39.14 33.58 17.03
CA TYR A 76 -37.91 33.99 17.69
C TYR A 76 -37.09 32.78 18.15
N LEU A 77 -37.73 31.83 18.85
CA LEU A 77 -37.06 30.61 19.31
C LEU A 77 -36.50 29.78 18.15
N GLN A 78 -37.26 29.66 17.06
CA GLN A 78 -36.80 28.92 15.88
C GLN A 78 -35.61 29.60 15.18
N ARG A 79 -35.61 30.94 15.08
CA ARG A 79 -34.45 31.70 14.58
C ARG A 79 -33.22 31.50 15.44
N MET A 80 -33.40 31.58 16.76
CA MET A 80 -32.33 31.36 17.72
C MET A 80 -31.76 29.95 17.58
N GLU A 81 -32.62 28.94 17.57
CA GLU A 81 -32.22 27.53 17.43
C GLU A 81 -31.45 27.27 16.13
N ASN A 82 -31.92 27.82 15.00
CA ASN A 82 -31.25 27.67 13.71
C ASN A 82 -29.86 28.33 13.70
N ALA A 83 -29.75 29.53 14.25
CA ALA A 83 -28.47 30.24 14.34
C ALA A 83 -27.50 29.55 15.31
N THR A 84 -27.98 29.04 16.45
CA THR A 84 -27.17 28.23 17.38
C THR A 84 -26.67 26.96 16.72
N LYS A 85 -27.53 26.23 15.99
CA LYS A 85 -27.12 25.05 15.20
C LYS A 85 -26.05 25.40 14.18
N HIS A 86 -26.18 26.55 13.53
CA HIS A 86 -25.22 27.02 12.53
C HIS A 86 -23.86 27.37 13.15
N VAL A 87 -23.84 28.14 14.24
CA VAL A 87 -22.61 28.47 14.98
C VAL A 87 -21.95 27.18 15.49
N LEU A 88 -22.71 26.27 16.09
CA LEU A 88 -22.19 24.99 16.56
C LEU A 88 -21.59 24.16 15.42
N PHE A 89 -22.21 24.17 14.23
CA PHE A 89 -21.66 23.53 13.04
C PHE A 89 -20.33 24.18 12.65
N LEU A 90 -20.24 25.51 12.59
CA LEU A 90 -19.00 26.20 12.26
C LEU A 90 -17.90 25.87 13.29
N THR A 91 -18.20 25.90 14.59
CA THR A 91 -17.25 25.58 15.66
C THR A 91 -16.71 24.16 15.55
N LYS A 92 -17.57 23.18 15.26
CA LYS A 92 -17.15 21.77 15.07
C LYS A 92 -16.24 21.56 13.87
N ASN A 93 -16.29 22.45 12.89
CA ASN A 93 -15.46 22.38 11.69
C ASN A 93 -14.23 23.29 11.77
N GLN A 94 -14.06 24.05 12.87
CA GLN A 94 -12.82 24.76 13.11
C GLN A 94 -11.74 23.80 13.60
N LEU A 95 -10.50 24.07 13.18
CA LEU A 95 -9.33 23.42 13.75
C LEU A 95 -9.10 23.95 15.17
N ASP A 96 -8.60 23.10 16.06
CA ASP A 96 -8.24 23.48 17.45
C ASP A 96 -7.25 24.65 17.42
N ARG A 97 -7.75 25.87 17.67
CA ARG A 97 -6.93 27.08 17.73
C ARG A 97 -6.23 27.08 19.08
N LYS A 98 -4.89 27.00 19.06
CA LYS A 98 -4.05 27.17 20.24
C LYS A 98 -3.37 28.53 20.16
N PRO A 99 -4.07 29.61 20.56
CA PRO A 99 -3.55 30.97 20.44
C PRO A 99 -2.24 31.18 21.23
N GLU A 100 -1.97 30.33 22.21
CA GLU A 100 -0.75 30.34 23.05
C GLU A 100 0.50 29.72 22.37
N LEU A 101 0.38 29.10 21.18
CA LEU A 101 1.50 28.47 20.46
C LEU A 101 1.97 29.32 19.28
N ASP A 102 3.29 29.49 19.12
CA ASP A 102 3.92 30.18 17.98
C ASP A 102 3.38 29.69 16.62
N ALA A 103 3.25 30.61 15.66
CA ALA A 103 2.63 30.39 14.34
C ALA A 103 3.16 29.14 13.59
N ASP A 104 4.46 28.86 13.70
CA ASP A 104 5.12 27.72 13.03
C ASP A 104 4.70 26.33 13.57
N LYS A 105 4.09 26.28 14.76
CA LYS A 105 3.62 25.04 15.39
C LYS A 105 2.11 24.83 15.24
N GLN A 106 1.37 25.81 14.73
CA GLN A 106 -0.08 25.75 14.57
C GLN A 106 -0.51 25.00 13.30
N GLU A 107 0.27 25.06 12.21
CA GLU A 107 -0.07 24.37 10.96
C GLU A 107 0.15 22.84 11.01
N ARG A 108 0.87 22.35 12.02
CA ARG A 108 0.99 20.91 12.20
C ARG A 108 -0.31 20.41 12.83
N PRO A 109 -1.02 19.47 12.19
CA PRO A 109 -2.24 18.93 12.76
C PRO A 109 -1.91 18.44 14.17
N ALA A 110 -2.63 18.99 15.15
CA ALA A 110 -2.54 18.58 16.55
C ALA A 110 -3.18 17.19 16.72
N ASP A 111 -2.70 16.23 15.95
CA ASP A 111 -2.93 14.82 16.22
C ASP A 111 -2.38 14.57 17.61
N ARG A 112 -3.25 14.39 18.59
CA ARG A 112 -2.98 13.52 19.75
C ARG A 112 -2.85 12.05 19.30
N GLY A 113 -2.24 11.85 18.14
CA GLY A 113 -1.95 10.57 17.54
C GLY A 113 -0.78 9.94 18.26
N LYS A 114 -0.75 8.61 18.17
CA LYS A 114 0.37 7.76 18.58
C LYS A 114 1.71 8.47 18.35
N SER A 115 2.62 8.34 19.33
CA SER A 115 3.98 8.87 19.19
C SER A 115 4.58 8.47 17.84
N GLU A 116 5.45 9.31 17.29
CA GLU A 116 6.10 9.08 16.00
C GLU A 116 6.72 7.67 15.92
N LYS A 117 7.41 7.27 16.99
CA LYS A 117 7.94 5.92 17.20
C LYS A 117 6.90 4.80 17.05
N LYS A 118 5.67 5.01 17.53
CA LYS A 118 4.59 4.03 17.41
C LYS A 118 4.03 3.98 15.98
N LYS A 119 3.98 5.10 15.27
CA LYS A 119 3.59 5.13 13.84
C LYS A 119 4.62 4.38 12.99
N GLU A 120 5.91 4.57 13.24
CA GLU A 120 6.99 3.84 12.58
C GLU A 120 6.93 2.34 12.87
N TYR A 121 6.74 1.96 14.14
CA TYR A 121 6.61 0.56 14.51
C TYR A 121 5.44 -0.12 13.79
N ASP A 122 4.27 0.55 13.73
CA ASP A 122 3.10 0.01 13.05
C ASP A 122 3.36 -0.13 11.53
N LYS A 123 4.08 0.82 10.89
CA LYS A 123 4.52 0.75 9.49
C LYS A 123 5.47 -0.43 9.23
N VAL A 124 6.52 -0.57 10.04
CA VAL A 124 7.51 -1.66 9.91
C VAL A 124 6.84 -3.03 10.11
N ARG A 125 5.91 -3.13 11.07
CA ARG A 125 5.13 -4.35 11.29
C ARG A 125 4.29 -4.71 10.05
N LEU A 126 3.66 -3.73 9.42
CA LEU A 126 2.87 -3.94 8.20
C LEU A 126 3.75 -4.40 7.03
N GLN A 127 4.91 -3.76 6.83
CA GLN A 127 5.87 -4.15 5.79
C GLN A 127 6.36 -5.59 6.00
N ARG A 128 6.69 -5.97 7.23
CA ARG A 128 7.11 -7.35 7.56
C ARG A 128 6.01 -8.38 7.23
N LEU A 129 4.75 -8.05 7.49
CA LEU A 129 3.61 -8.92 7.16
C LEU A 129 3.45 -9.10 5.65
N GLN A 130 3.61 -8.02 4.88
CA GLN A 130 3.56 -8.07 3.41
C GLN A 130 4.71 -8.90 2.85
N GLN A 131 5.94 -8.66 3.30
CA GLN A 131 7.11 -9.43 2.88
C GLN A 131 6.97 -10.92 3.22
N LYS A 132 6.46 -11.27 4.42
CA LYS A 132 6.21 -12.66 4.80
C LYS A 132 5.22 -13.35 3.87
N LYS A 133 4.20 -12.63 3.36
CA LYS A 133 3.25 -13.18 2.39
C LYS A 133 3.92 -13.45 1.04
N LEU A 134 4.72 -12.50 0.54
CA LEU A 134 5.46 -12.67 -0.71
C LEU A 134 6.44 -13.84 -0.63
N ASN A 135 7.25 -13.90 0.43
CA ASN A 135 8.19 -15.01 0.63
C ASN A 135 7.47 -16.37 0.72
N ARG A 136 6.27 -16.42 1.33
CA ARG A 136 5.47 -17.65 1.37
C ARG A 136 4.97 -18.05 -0.01
N GLN A 137 4.52 -17.09 -0.82
CA GLN A 137 4.10 -17.34 -2.20
C GLN A 137 5.28 -17.83 -3.05
N GLU A 138 6.44 -17.18 -2.95
CA GLU A 138 7.67 -17.61 -3.62
C GLU A 138 8.07 -19.04 -3.21
N ALA A 139 8.05 -19.36 -1.91
CA ALA A 139 8.37 -20.70 -1.44
C ALA A 139 7.37 -21.76 -1.92
N MET A 140 6.08 -21.42 -2.07
CA MET A 140 5.08 -22.34 -2.63
C MET A 140 5.33 -22.58 -4.12
N MET A 141 5.53 -21.52 -4.90
CA MET A 141 5.88 -21.63 -6.33
C MET A 141 7.18 -22.42 -6.52
N GLU A 142 8.16 -22.17 -5.66
CA GLU A 142 9.42 -22.89 -5.67
C GLU A 142 9.22 -24.38 -5.40
N LYS A 143 8.48 -24.72 -4.35
CA LYS A 143 8.17 -26.12 -4.03
C LYS A 143 7.50 -26.82 -5.22
N GLU A 144 6.55 -26.17 -5.88
CA GLU A 144 5.90 -26.72 -7.07
C GLU A 144 6.89 -26.94 -8.23
N MET A 145 7.84 -26.02 -8.45
CA MET A 145 8.87 -26.17 -9.49
C MET A 145 9.88 -27.30 -9.23
N PHE A 146 10.13 -27.66 -7.95
CA PHE A 146 11.13 -28.69 -7.57
C PHE A 146 10.51 -30.01 -7.09
N VAL A 147 9.21 -30.22 -7.30
CA VAL A 147 8.57 -31.52 -7.10
C VAL A 147 8.63 -32.30 -8.41
N ASP A 148 9.55 -33.26 -8.50
CA ASP A 148 9.59 -34.21 -9.61
C ASP A 148 8.59 -35.34 -9.34
N HIS A 149 7.58 -35.48 -10.21
CA HIS A 149 6.64 -36.58 -10.11
C HIS A 149 7.26 -37.86 -10.69
N VAL A 150 7.78 -38.71 -9.79
CA VAL A 150 8.32 -40.02 -10.15
C VAL A 150 7.25 -41.08 -9.86
N PRO A 151 6.83 -41.90 -10.85
CA PRO A 151 5.87 -42.97 -10.60
C PRO A 151 6.49 -43.99 -9.63
N PHE A 152 5.72 -44.36 -8.60
CA PHE A 152 6.17 -45.32 -7.60
C PHE A 152 6.25 -46.72 -8.24
N GLY A 153 7.46 -47.28 -8.37
CA GLY A 153 7.63 -48.60 -9.00
C GLY A 153 9.06 -49.14 -9.15
N GLU A 154 10.11 -48.33 -9.13
CA GLU A 154 11.48 -48.82 -9.38
C GLU A 154 12.58 -48.20 -8.48
N VAL A 155 12.23 -47.62 -7.33
CA VAL A 155 13.22 -47.05 -6.40
C VAL A 155 13.11 -47.68 -5.02
N SER A 156 14.10 -48.50 -4.66
CA SER A 156 14.40 -48.82 -3.27
C SER A 156 14.79 -47.52 -2.54
N MET A 157 13.88 -47.01 -1.70
CA MET A 157 14.02 -45.75 -0.94
C MET A 157 15.28 -45.69 -0.05
N ALA A 158 15.87 -46.83 0.26
CA ALA A 158 17.21 -46.99 0.79
C ALA A 158 17.71 -48.38 0.38
N PRO A 159 19.02 -48.58 0.11
CA PRO A 159 19.54 -49.93 0.02
C PRO A 159 19.21 -50.67 1.33
N PRO A 160 18.73 -51.93 1.28
CA PRO A 160 18.44 -52.69 2.48
C PRO A 160 19.69 -52.74 3.35
N SER A 161 19.55 -52.34 4.63
CA SER A 161 20.66 -52.39 5.56
C SER A 161 20.95 -53.85 5.92
N LEU A 162 22.12 -54.34 5.50
CA LEU A 162 22.62 -55.65 5.90
C LEU A 162 23.01 -55.61 7.38
N SER A 163 22.05 -55.86 8.26
CA SER A 163 22.27 -56.01 9.72
C SER A 163 22.90 -57.36 10.09
N ALA A 164 23.16 -58.23 9.11
CA ALA A 164 23.76 -59.54 9.31
C ALA A 164 25.24 -59.39 9.68
N LYS A 165 25.59 -59.68 10.95
CA LYS A 165 26.98 -59.83 11.37
C LYS A 165 27.63 -60.94 10.54
N PRO A 166 28.76 -60.71 9.85
CA PRO A 166 29.44 -61.76 9.10
C PRO A 166 29.85 -62.88 10.05
N LYS A 167 29.28 -64.08 9.87
CA LYS A 167 29.41 -65.25 10.77
C LYS A 167 30.85 -65.73 10.99
N LYS A 168 31.84 -65.26 10.20
CA LYS A 168 33.24 -65.70 10.24
C LYS A 168 34.28 -64.57 10.42
N ALA A 169 33.87 -63.36 10.79
CA ALA A 169 34.86 -62.30 11.05
C ALA A 169 35.58 -62.56 12.39
N GLN A 170 36.87 -62.89 12.32
CA GLN A 170 37.72 -62.95 13.52
C GLN A 170 37.73 -61.57 14.17
N VAL A 171 37.31 -61.48 15.43
CA VAL A 171 37.38 -60.26 16.26
C VAL A 171 38.86 -60.03 16.61
N LYS A 172 39.64 -59.54 15.65
CA LYS A 172 40.98 -59.04 15.94
C LYS A 172 40.82 -57.69 16.65
N SER A 173 41.31 -57.59 17.87
CA SER A 173 41.44 -56.34 18.62
C SER A 173 42.43 -55.42 17.89
N GLN A 174 41.96 -54.73 16.86
CA GLN A 174 42.77 -53.81 16.08
C GLN A 174 43.00 -52.55 16.92
N LYS A 175 44.04 -52.57 17.75
CA LYS A 175 44.75 -51.39 18.26
C LYS A 175 45.57 -50.73 17.15
N ALA A 176 44.89 -50.34 16.07
CA ALA A 176 45.42 -49.42 15.08
C ALA A 176 44.22 -48.56 14.67
N SER A 177 44.33 -47.25 14.89
CA SER A 177 43.35 -46.25 14.49
C SER A 177 43.03 -46.44 13.01
N LYS A 178 41.87 -47.03 12.72
CA LYS A 178 41.35 -47.21 11.37
C LYS A 178 40.82 -45.87 10.86
N GLU A 179 41.71 -44.93 10.62
CA GLU A 179 41.34 -43.77 9.82
C GLU A 179 41.26 -44.23 8.36
N LEU A 180 40.15 -43.95 7.68
CA LEU A 180 40.02 -44.27 6.26
C LEU A 180 41.17 -43.58 5.50
N LEU A 181 41.83 -44.28 4.57
CA LEU A 181 42.93 -43.71 3.77
C LEU A 181 42.54 -42.34 3.14
N LEU A 182 41.29 -42.20 2.73
CA LEU A 182 40.75 -40.95 2.17
C LEU A 182 40.87 -39.76 3.13
N ASN A 183 40.74 -39.98 4.44
CA ASN A 183 40.89 -38.94 5.45
C ASN A 183 42.33 -38.41 5.50
N SER A 184 43.32 -39.30 5.30
CA SER A 184 44.72 -38.90 5.13
C SER A 184 44.97 -38.14 3.82
N LEU A 185 44.27 -38.50 2.74
CA LEU A 185 44.48 -37.88 1.42
C LEU A 185 43.81 -36.51 1.30
N LEU A 186 42.61 -36.37 1.87
CA LEU A 186 41.87 -35.11 1.92
C LEU A 186 42.27 -34.20 3.10
N GLY A 187 43.18 -34.65 3.97
CA GLY A 187 43.58 -33.90 5.17
C GLY A 187 42.46 -33.71 6.20
N HIS A 188 41.43 -34.55 6.16
CA HIS A 188 40.31 -34.50 7.09
C HIS A 188 40.51 -35.53 8.20
N THR A 189 40.81 -35.10 9.43
CA THR A 189 40.89 -36.03 10.56
C THR A 189 39.50 -36.59 10.88
N VAL A 190 39.41 -37.90 11.16
CA VAL A 190 38.14 -38.55 11.53
C VAL A 190 37.59 -37.94 12.80
N GLY A 191 36.56 -37.10 12.66
CA GLY A 191 35.81 -36.60 13.80
C GLY A 191 36.25 -35.24 14.34
N SER A 192 36.56 -34.26 13.48
CA SER A 192 36.26 -32.87 13.85
C SER A 192 34.73 -32.70 13.95
N THR A 193 34.17 -33.24 15.03
CA THR A 193 32.80 -33.03 15.53
C THR A 193 32.67 -31.66 16.20
N THR A 194 33.78 -30.91 16.25
CA THR A 194 33.83 -29.52 16.65
C THR A 194 32.97 -28.69 15.70
N LYS A 195 31.86 -28.18 16.24
CA LYS A 195 31.03 -27.20 15.55
C LYS A 195 31.96 -26.08 15.04
N PRO A 196 31.95 -25.76 13.74
CA PRO A 196 32.78 -24.69 13.22
C PRO A 196 32.48 -23.39 13.96
N SER A 197 33.47 -22.49 14.09
CA SER A 197 33.25 -21.19 14.72
C SER A 197 32.09 -20.45 14.05
N MET A 198 31.39 -19.57 14.77
CA MET A 198 30.26 -18.81 14.22
C MET A 198 30.62 -18.06 12.93
N ALA A 199 31.85 -17.56 12.82
CA ALA A 199 32.33 -16.91 11.61
C ALA A 199 32.43 -17.90 10.43
N ARG A 200 32.98 -19.09 10.67
CA ARG A 200 33.10 -20.14 9.64
C ARG A 200 31.73 -20.70 9.23
N GLN A 201 30.79 -20.80 10.17
CA GLN A 201 29.40 -21.18 9.87
C GLN A 201 28.76 -20.19 8.89
N ARG A 202 28.88 -18.89 9.16
CA ARG A 202 28.34 -17.85 8.26
C ARG A 202 28.91 -17.92 6.85
N ILE A 203 30.23 -18.14 6.71
CA ILE A 203 30.88 -18.27 5.40
C ILE A 203 30.32 -19.48 4.65
N MET A 204 30.22 -20.64 5.32
CA MET A 204 29.66 -21.85 4.71
C MET A 204 28.18 -21.70 4.34
N GLU A 205 27.39 -21.02 5.17
CA GLU A 205 25.98 -20.73 4.91
C GLU A 205 25.82 -19.78 3.71
N GLU A 206 26.62 -18.72 3.62
CA GLU A 206 26.61 -17.79 2.49
C GLU A 206 27.04 -18.48 1.17
N GLU A 207 28.05 -19.35 1.21
CA GLU A 207 28.43 -20.17 0.06
C GLU A 207 27.31 -21.13 -0.35
N ARG A 208 26.65 -21.76 0.63
CA ARG A 208 25.50 -22.63 0.38
C ARG A 208 24.34 -21.85 -0.25
N GLU A 209 24.02 -20.66 0.28
CA GLU A 209 22.97 -19.79 -0.27
C GLU A 209 23.29 -19.39 -1.71
N ARG A 210 24.53 -18.96 -1.99
CA ARG A 210 24.97 -18.65 -3.36
C ARG A 210 24.82 -19.84 -4.32
N ALA A 211 25.20 -21.04 -3.89
CA ALA A 211 25.06 -22.24 -4.71
C ALA A 211 23.58 -22.57 -4.99
N VAL A 212 22.71 -22.43 -3.98
CA VAL A 212 21.27 -22.65 -4.11
C VAL A 212 20.64 -21.63 -5.06
N GLU A 213 20.98 -20.34 -4.93
CA GLU A 213 20.49 -19.29 -5.82
C GLU A 213 20.94 -19.54 -7.27
N ALA A 214 22.21 -19.86 -7.49
CA ALA A 214 22.73 -20.21 -8.82
C ALA A 214 21.98 -21.40 -9.43
N TYR A 215 21.71 -22.43 -8.63
CA TYR A 215 20.93 -23.60 -9.06
C TYR A 215 19.48 -23.22 -9.41
N ARG A 216 18.83 -22.37 -8.60
CA ARG A 216 17.48 -21.86 -8.87
C ARG A 216 17.42 -21.09 -10.20
N HIS A 217 18.38 -20.19 -10.44
CA HIS A 217 18.48 -19.47 -11.71
C HIS A 217 18.68 -20.41 -12.90
N LEU A 218 19.57 -21.39 -12.78
CA LEU A 218 19.81 -22.37 -13.83
C LEU A 218 18.56 -23.21 -14.13
N LYS A 219 17.84 -23.67 -13.10
CA LYS A 219 16.61 -24.46 -13.29
C LYS A 219 15.53 -23.61 -13.96
N LYS A 220 15.35 -22.35 -13.56
CA LYS A 220 14.41 -21.42 -14.18
C LYS A 220 14.70 -21.21 -15.67
N GLN A 221 15.98 -21.05 -16.04
CA GLN A 221 16.38 -20.96 -17.45
C GLN A 221 16.07 -22.24 -18.22
N LYS A 222 16.37 -23.42 -17.67
CA LYS A 222 16.05 -24.71 -18.31
C LYS A 222 14.55 -24.89 -18.52
N GLN A 223 13.73 -24.47 -17.56
CA GLN A 223 12.27 -24.53 -17.67
C GLN A 223 11.76 -23.62 -18.79
N GLN A 224 12.22 -22.37 -18.85
CA GLN A 224 11.86 -21.44 -19.94
C GLN A 224 12.26 -21.97 -21.31
N GLN A 225 13.44 -22.61 -21.42
CA GLN A 225 13.86 -23.26 -22.67
C GLN A 225 12.96 -24.43 -23.04
N HIS A 226 12.52 -25.24 -22.07
CA HIS A 226 11.60 -26.34 -22.30
C HIS A 226 10.21 -25.85 -22.74
N GLU A 227 9.68 -24.81 -22.08
CA GLU A 227 8.41 -24.15 -22.45
C GLU A 227 8.48 -23.54 -23.85
N ALA A 228 9.58 -22.85 -24.19
CA ALA A 228 9.77 -22.30 -25.53
C ALA A 228 9.83 -23.40 -26.61
N ARG A 229 10.54 -24.51 -26.34
CA ARG A 229 10.61 -25.66 -27.24
C ARG A 229 9.25 -26.32 -27.43
N THR A 230 8.53 -26.60 -26.35
CA THR A 230 7.18 -27.19 -26.42
C THR A 230 6.20 -26.29 -27.16
N ALA A 231 6.19 -24.99 -26.87
CA ALA A 231 5.36 -24.03 -27.59
C ALA A 231 5.72 -23.95 -29.10
N SER A 232 7.00 -24.05 -29.45
CA SER A 232 7.40 -24.11 -30.86
C SER A 232 6.92 -25.38 -31.56
N LEU A 233 6.96 -26.53 -30.88
CA LEU A 233 6.44 -27.80 -31.40
C LEU A 233 4.92 -27.78 -31.56
N GLU A 234 4.17 -27.19 -30.62
CA GLU A 234 2.72 -27.04 -30.75
C GLU A 234 2.34 -26.14 -31.92
N LYS A 235 3.06 -25.03 -32.12
CA LYS A 235 2.85 -24.16 -33.30
C LYS A 235 3.05 -24.92 -34.61
N LEU A 236 4.06 -25.79 -34.69
CA LEU A 236 4.29 -26.61 -35.89
C LEU A 236 3.18 -27.64 -36.12
N LYS A 237 2.65 -28.27 -35.05
CA LYS A 237 1.54 -29.22 -35.16
C LYS A 237 0.22 -28.57 -35.57
N ASN A 238 -0.04 -27.33 -35.15
CA ASN A 238 -1.26 -26.61 -35.48
C ASN A 238 -1.27 -26.00 -36.88
N LEU A 239 -0.17 -26.09 -37.63
CA LEU A 239 -0.03 -25.62 -39.01
C LEU A 239 -0.23 -26.74 -40.05
N GLN A 240 -0.38 -27.99 -39.62
CA GLN A 240 -0.77 -29.15 -40.45
C GLN A 240 -2.27 -29.39 -40.33
#